data_AF-A0A396GV44-F1
#
_entry.id   AF-A0A396GV44-F1
#
_cell.length_a   1.000
_cell.length_b   1.000
_cell.length_c   1.000
_cell.angle_alpha   90.00
_cell.angle_beta   90.00
_cell.angle_gamma   90.00
#
_symmetry.space_group_name_H-M   'P 1'
#
loop_
_entity.id
_entity.type
_entity.pdbx_description
1 polymer ?
#
loop_
_entity_poly.entity_id
_entity_poly.type
_entity_poly.pdbx_seq_one_letter_code
_entity_poly.pdbx_strand_id
1 'polypeptide(L)'
;MMQEEEAWKKSANGRYKCNIDASFSTSLNRVRLGMCLRDDSGDFALAKKDWFDSLCDIDVVEVVGIRTTLEWVLDLQFDNVDFALDSKRVVDYVNSDIDDSS
;
A
#
# COMPACT_ATOMS: atom_id res chain seq x y z
N MET A 1 19.71 3.38 -13.37
CA MET A 1 18.67 4.38 -13.08
C MET A 1 18.68 4.52 -11.57
N MET A 2 19.24 5.61 -11.04
CA MET A 2 19.31 5.81 -9.59
C MET A 2 17.90 6.19 -9.14
N GLN A 3 17.21 5.28 -8.44
CA GLN A 3 16.02 5.65 -7.71
C GLN A 3 16.46 6.59 -6.59
N GLU A 4 15.93 7.79 -6.58
CA GLU A 4 16.09 8.71 -5.46
C GLU A 4 15.35 8.08 -4.28
N GLU A 5 16.11 7.66 -3.26
CA GLU A 5 15.55 7.02 -2.07
C GLU A 5 14.83 8.12 -1.27
N GLU A 6 13.53 8.30 -1.54
CA GLU A 6 12.65 9.17 -0.75
C GLU A 6 12.72 8.71 0.71
N ALA A 7 13.44 9.46 1.56
CA ALA A 7 13.52 9.17 2.98
C ALA A 7 12.10 9.11 3.56
N TRP A 8 11.84 8.12 4.43
CA TRP A 8 10.52 7.96 5.04
C TRP A 8 10.10 9.26 5.76
N LYS A 9 8.92 9.78 5.38
CA LYS A 9 8.30 10.96 5.99
C LYS A 9 7.04 10.53 6.75
N LYS A 10 6.88 11.00 7.98
CA LYS A 10 5.64 10.85 8.75
C LYS A 10 4.47 11.54 8.04
N SER A 11 3.25 11.09 8.32
CA SER A 11 2.03 11.72 7.82
C SER A 11 1.83 13.13 8.43
N ALA A 12 0.93 13.91 7.84
CA ALA A 12 0.52 15.17 8.45
C ALA A 12 -0.23 14.93 9.78
N ASN A 13 -0.26 15.94 10.64
CA ASN A 13 -0.93 15.83 11.94
C ASN A 13 -2.39 15.37 11.79
N GLY A 14 -2.81 14.43 12.64
CA GLY A 14 -4.14 13.82 12.61
C GLY A 14 -4.39 12.83 11.48
N ARG A 15 -3.36 12.43 10.72
CA ARG A 15 -3.45 11.41 9.67
C ARG A 15 -2.62 10.18 10.03
N TYR A 16 -3.06 9.03 9.56
CA TYR A 16 -2.26 7.80 9.64
C TYR A 16 -1.48 7.60 8.34
N LYS A 17 -0.36 6.89 8.41
CA LYS A 17 0.36 6.39 7.24
C LYS A 17 0.35 4.87 7.23
N CYS A 18 -0.12 4.26 6.15
CA CYS A 18 -0.06 2.83 5.95
C CYS A 18 0.99 2.49 4.89
N ASN A 19 2.08 1.86 5.31
CA ASN A 19 3.04 1.23 4.40
C ASN A 19 2.46 -0.10 3.91
N ILE A 20 2.42 -0.30 2.59
CA ILE A 20 2.00 -1.53 1.94
C ILE A 20 3.20 -2.08 1.18
N ASP A 21 3.45 -3.37 1.33
CA ASP A 21 4.53 -4.07 0.64
C ASP A 21 4.08 -5.47 0.24
N ALA A 22 4.66 -6.00 -0.83
CA ALA A 22 4.33 -7.32 -1.34
C ALA A 22 5.58 -8.16 -1.59
N SER A 23 5.45 -9.47 -1.34
CA SER A 23 6.53 -10.43 -1.60
C SER A 23 6.02 -11.69 -2.26
N PHE A 24 6.82 -12.22 -3.17
CA PHE A 24 6.53 -13.45 -3.89
C PHE A 24 7.26 -14.62 -3.26
N SER A 25 6.55 -15.72 -3.06
CA SER A 25 7.12 -17.00 -2.69
C SER A 25 6.91 -17.97 -3.85
N THR A 26 7.93 -18.12 -4.68
CA THR A 26 7.90 -19.04 -5.83
C THR A 26 7.76 -20.49 -5.40
N SER A 27 8.40 -20.88 -4.30
CA SER A 27 8.30 -22.24 -3.73
C SER A 27 6.90 -22.59 -3.24
N LEU A 28 6.11 -21.59 -2.81
CA LEU A 28 4.75 -21.76 -2.34
C LEU A 28 3.70 -21.33 -3.38
N ASN A 29 4.13 -20.85 -4.56
CA ASN A 29 3.27 -20.25 -5.58
C ASN A 29 2.28 -19.21 -5.00
N ARG A 30 2.80 -18.32 -4.13
CA ARG A 30 1.98 -17.42 -3.30
C ARG A 30 2.52 -16.01 -3.27
N VAL A 31 1.61 -15.05 -3.19
CA VAL A 31 1.90 -13.65 -2.90
C VAL A 31 1.55 -13.37 -1.44
N ARG A 32 2.42 -12.64 -0.74
CA ARG A 32 2.20 -12.18 0.62
C ARG A 32 2.16 -10.66 0.62
N LEU A 33 1.20 -10.10 1.35
CA LEU A 33 1.02 -8.68 1.54
C LEU A 33 1.34 -8.33 3.00
N GLY A 34 2.13 -7.28 3.18
CA GLY A 34 2.42 -6.66 4.47
C GLY A 34 1.82 -5.26 4.52
N MET A 35 1.09 -4.96 5.59
CA MET A 35 0.49 -3.65 5.84
C MET A 35 0.89 -3.18 7.24
N CYS A 36 1.37 -1.94 7.35
CA CYS A 36 1.79 -1.35 8.63
C CYS A 36 1.27 0.08 8.74
N LEU A 37 0.33 0.29 9.66
CA LEU A 37 -0.26 1.57 10.01
C LEU A 37 0.55 2.25 11.12
N ARG A 38 0.89 3.51 10.90
CA ARG A 38 1.56 4.39 11.85
C ARG A 38 0.77 5.67 12.04
N ASP A 39 0.82 6.25 13.23
CA ASP A 39 0.19 7.54 13.51
C ASP A 39 1.03 8.73 13.00
N ASP A 40 0.58 9.95 13.29
CA ASP A 40 1.21 11.21 12.88
C ASP A 40 2.52 11.54 13.62
N SER A 41 2.81 10.80 14.69
CA SER A 41 4.10 10.79 15.38
C SER A 41 5.08 9.79 14.75
N GLY A 42 4.56 8.91 13.88
CA GLY A 42 5.31 7.83 13.24
C GLY A 42 5.34 6.54 14.08
N ASP A 43 4.62 6.54 15.20
CA ASP A 43 4.56 5.41 16.10
C ASP A 43 3.70 4.31 15.50
N PHE A 44 4.04 3.07 15.84
CA PHE A 44 3.30 1.90 15.39
C PHE A 44 1.87 1.93 15.96
N ALA A 45 0.87 1.84 15.09
CA ALA A 45 -0.52 1.70 15.49
C ALA A 45 -0.99 0.25 15.31
N LEU A 46 -0.96 -0.26 14.08
CA LEU A 46 -1.47 -1.59 13.72
C LEU A 46 -0.69 -2.19 12.56
N ALA A 47 -0.70 -3.51 12.42
CA ALA A 47 -0.23 -4.18 11.23
C ALA A 47 -1.14 -5.35 10.86
N LYS A 48 -1.22 -5.62 9.56
CA LYS A 48 -1.89 -6.79 8.99
C LYS A 48 -0.96 -7.48 8.01
N LYS A 49 -1.10 -8.81 7.95
CA LYS A 49 -0.53 -9.60 6.87
C LYS A 49 -1.66 -10.32 6.17
N ASP A 50 -1.58 -10.39 4.85
CA ASP A 50 -2.50 -11.17 4.04
C ASP A 50 -1.74 -11.96 2.98
N TRP A 51 -2.43 -12.89 2.32
CA TRP A 51 -1.85 -13.66 1.25
C TRP A 51 -2.91 -14.23 0.34
N PHE A 52 -2.53 -14.46 -0.92
CA PHE A 52 -3.37 -15.18 -1.86
C PHE A 52 -2.52 -16.11 -2.72
N ASP A 53 -3.13 -17.23 -3.12
CA ASP A 53 -2.50 -18.20 -4.00
C ASP A 53 -2.54 -17.69 -5.44
N SER A 54 -1.54 -18.09 -6.22
CA SER A 54 -1.25 -17.67 -7.60
C SER A 54 -0.32 -16.45 -7.68
N LEU A 55 0.82 -16.66 -8.32
CA LEU A 55 1.69 -15.58 -8.76
C LEU A 55 0.98 -14.80 -9.89
N CYS A 56 0.99 -13.48 -9.81
CA CYS A 56 0.51 -12.59 -10.85
C CYS A 56 1.54 -11.50 -11.14
N ASP A 57 1.25 -10.64 -12.12
CA ASP A 57 2.09 -9.49 -12.44
C ASP A 57 2.26 -8.58 -11.20
N ILE A 58 3.45 -7.96 -11.08
CA ILE A 58 3.76 -7.08 -9.97
C ILE A 58 2.74 -5.96 -9.80
N ASP A 59 2.26 -5.35 -10.89
CA ASP A 59 1.25 -4.29 -10.79
C ASP A 59 -0.06 -4.80 -10.22
N VAL A 60 -0.45 -6.02 -10.62
CA VAL A 60 -1.69 -6.65 -10.15
C VAL A 60 -1.58 -6.91 -8.66
N VAL A 61 -0.43 -7.40 -8.19
CA VAL A 61 -0.17 -7.61 -6.76
C VAL A 61 -0.28 -6.31 -5.99
N GLU A 62 0.35 -5.25 -6.47
CA GLU A 62 0.35 -3.93 -5.82
C GLU A 62 -1.06 -3.34 -5.73
N VAL A 63 -1.84 -3.41 -6.82
CA VAL A 63 -3.24 -2.96 -6.83
C VAL A 63 -4.12 -3.80 -5.89
N VAL A 64 -3.90 -5.12 -5.85
CA VAL A 64 -4.57 -6.00 -4.87
C VAL A 64 -4.16 -5.65 -3.43
N GLY A 65 -2.89 -5.28 -3.21
CA GLY A 65 -2.38 -4.75 -1.95
C GLY A 65 -3.13 -3.50 -1.49
N ILE A 66 -3.30 -2.52 -2.38
CA ILE A 66 -4.09 -1.30 -2.11
C ILE A 66 -5.52 -1.66 -1.72
N ARG A 67 -6.21 -2.46 -2.54
CA ARG A 67 -7.60 -2.85 -2.29
C ARG A 67 -7.76 -3.56 -0.94
N THR A 68 -6.89 -4.53 -0.65
CA THR A 68 -6.93 -5.30 0.60
C THR A 68 -6.70 -4.41 1.81
N THR A 69 -5.83 -3.40 1.66
CA THR A 69 -5.56 -2.42 2.72
C THR A 69 -6.73 -1.47 2.91
N LEU A 70 -7.38 -1.01 1.83
CA LEU A 70 -8.57 -0.16 1.88
C LEU A 70 -9.71 -0.86 2.63
N GLU A 71 -10.02 -2.10 2.25
CA GLU A 71 -11.04 -2.91 2.94
C GLU A 71 -10.71 -3.05 4.44
N TRP A 72 -9.44 -3.31 4.77
CA TRP A 72 -9.00 -3.44 6.15
C TRP A 72 -9.13 -2.16 6.98
N VAL A 73 -8.72 -0.99 6.45
CA VAL A 73 -8.83 0.27 7.20
C VAL A 73 -10.28 0.75 7.32
N LEU A 74 -11.12 0.46 6.32
CA LEU A 74 -12.55 0.74 6.36
C LEU A 74 -13.26 -0.10 7.42
N ASP A 75 -12.95 -1.40 7.50
CA ASP A 75 -13.49 -2.31 8.52
C ASP A 75 -13.12 -1.85 9.94
N LEU A 76 -11.95 -1.25 10.09
CA LEU A 76 -11.46 -0.70 11.36
C LEU A 76 -11.91 0.73 11.63
N GLN A 77 -12.67 1.36 10.72
CA GLN A 77 -13.15 2.73 10.82
C GLN A 77 -12.03 3.78 10.96
N PHE A 78 -10.88 3.55 10.30
CA PHE A 78 -9.84 4.57 10.19
C PHE A 78 -10.17 5.54 9.05
N ASP A 79 -10.23 6.83 9.39
CA ASP A 79 -10.29 7.92 8.44
C ASP A 79 -8.89 8.56 8.25
N ASN A 80 -8.73 9.32 7.16
CA ASN A 80 -7.53 10.12 6.89
C ASN A 80 -6.21 9.32 6.87
N VAL A 81 -6.17 8.24 6.07
CA VAL A 81 -5.00 7.39 5.89
C VAL A 81 -4.26 7.73 4.60
N ASP A 82 -2.95 7.93 4.70
CA ASP A 82 -2.02 8.04 3.56
C ASP A 82 -1.43 6.65 3.26
N PHE A 83 -1.64 6.14 2.04
CA PHE A 83 -1.07 4.86 1.61
C PHE A 83 0.28 5.07 0.92
N ALA A 84 1.29 4.30 1.32
CA ALA A 84 2.63 4.36 0.76
C ALA A 84 3.01 2.98 0.20
N LEU A 85 3.30 2.95 -1.10
CA LEU A 85 3.73 1.77 -1.86
C LEU A 85 5.08 2.04 -2.50
N ASP A 86 5.82 0.97 -2.80
CA ASP A 86 7.10 1.04 -3.53
C ASP A 86 6.90 1.09 -5.06
N SER A 87 5.71 0.79 -5.55
CA SER A 87 5.36 0.85 -6.97
C SER A 87 4.92 2.25 -7.42
N LYS A 88 5.88 3.05 -7.87
CA LYS A 88 5.63 4.37 -8.47
C LYS A 88 4.59 4.32 -9.59
N ARG A 89 4.63 3.27 -10.44
CA ARG A 89 3.69 3.12 -11.56
C ARG A 89 2.24 3.02 -11.07
N VAL A 90 1.99 2.21 -10.04
CA VAL A 90 0.66 2.03 -9.48
C VAL A 90 0.21 3.30 -8.75
N VAL A 91 1.10 3.93 -7.98
CA VAL A 91 0.83 5.21 -7.31
C VAL A 91 0.44 6.30 -8.33
N ASP A 92 1.19 6.45 -9.42
CA ASP A 92 0.91 7.45 -10.45
C ASP A 92 -0.43 7.15 -11.16
N TYR A 93 -0.74 5.87 -11.44
CA TYR A 93 -2.00 5.47 -12.07
C TYR A 93 -3.23 5.67 -11.17
N VAL A 94 -3.12 5.37 -9.88
CA VAL A 94 -4.22 5.58 -8.93
C VAL A 94 -4.49 7.07 -8.69
N ASN A 95 -3.45 7.90 -8.73
CA ASN A 95 -3.56 9.33 -8.51
C ASN A 95 -3.75 10.15 -9.80
N SER A 96 -3.75 9.53 -10.98
CA SER A 96 -4.04 10.27 -12.21
C SER A 96 -5.52 10.63 -12.26
N ASP A 97 -5.83 11.91 -12.44
CA ASP A 97 -7.18 12.33 -12.82
C ASP A 97 -7.54 11.61 -14.12
N ILE A 98 -8.63 10.85 -14.10
CA ILE A 98 -9.29 10.45 -15.33
C ILE A 98 -9.91 11.75 -15.85
N ASP A 99 -9.25 12.39 -16.80
CA ASP A 99 -9.88 13.46 -17.58
C ASP A 99 -10.99 12.78 -18.40
N ASP A 100 -12.21 12.73 -17.82
CA ASP A 100 -13.45 12.31 -18.46
C ASP A 100 -13.87 13.36 -19.52
N SER A 101 -12.96 13.69 -20.43
CA SER A 101 -13.26 14.46 -21.62
C SER A 101 -13.60 13.46 -22.74
N SER A 102 -14.86 13.01 -22.73
CA SER A 102 -15.51 12.33 -23.87
C SER A 102 -15.90 13.30 -24.98
#